data_AF-A0A3R7YXG7-F1
#
_entry.id   AF-A0A3R7YXG7-F1
#
_cell.length_a   1.000
_cell.length_b   1.000
_cell.length_c   1.000
_cell.angle_alpha   90.00
_cell.angle_beta   90.00
_cell.angle_gamma   90.00
#
_symmetry.space_group_name_H-M   'P 1'
#
loop_
_entity.id
_entity.type
_entity.pdbx_description
1 polymer ?
#
loop_
_entity_poly.entity_id
_entity_poly.type
_entity_poly.pdbx_seq_one_letter_code
_entity_poly.pdbx_strand_id
1 'polypeptide(L)'
;MHSAYSYIYTQQVLLQLDQTLSTSSVHVLPYRSKLERLRQTLHEAVLTAHGDQKLDSLHVLKRAGVSAAYPALSEAIAVESAGHRTSCAFVLAYAATVQDTRPLLATTTDDQAMSWDEAQVHTIAAALEAASTVCKSETTLSYNSDAVDKLVRSMAIPVVSMGILHWLQLLVASKTFYNGPFFHAAFPVVMSLLRQAIALHVGQWPTVFQVLVTSVRLQPESNPVKVLETKKETLRCMVHLMTCGYIFPVLHFIATQTDDLDQALLRHFIQLVLMRIAPPYSLRFTTVLSDILLHPKVSQALRTCPVETKAKLKEFAHVCQAEDELAADIRRTLSETEFKKYFSQYGKVVSAEVMFNRETNKSRGFGFVIFETEHSVDLVLQDGGHVLDGKSVRLLRILSESQVWGRLK
;
A
#
# COMPACT_ATOMS: atom_id res chain seq x y z
N MET A 1 10.45 20.01 4.30
CA MET A 1 9.30 20.46 5.11
C MET A 1 9.61 21.72 5.93
N HIS A 2 10.86 21.91 6.38
CA HIS A 2 11.24 23.03 7.26
C HIS A 2 11.36 24.39 6.54
N SER A 3 11.74 24.41 5.25
CA SER A 3 11.78 25.64 4.44
C SER A 3 11.42 25.38 2.97
N ALA A 4 10.94 26.41 2.25
CA ALA A 4 10.65 26.31 0.81
C ALA A 4 11.90 25.92 -0.01
N TYR A 5 13.06 26.47 0.35
CA TYR A 5 14.36 26.12 -0.24
C TYR A 5 14.72 24.64 -0.06
N SER A 6 14.51 24.08 1.14
CA SER A 6 14.76 22.64 1.38
C SER A 6 13.90 21.74 0.50
N TYR A 7 12.65 22.15 0.22
CA TYR A 7 11.77 21.41 -0.66
C TYR A 7 12.20 21.52 -2.12
N ILE A 8 12.46 22.74 -2.61
CA ILE A 8 12.91 22.99 -4.00
C ILE A 8 14.18 22.20 -4.29
N TYR A 9 15.16 22.23 -3.38
CA TYR A 9 16.38 21.46 -3.49
C TYR A 9 16.11 19.94 -3.54
N THR A 10 15.29 19.42 -2.61
CA THR A 10 14.94 18.00 -2.59
C THR A 10 14.26 17.57 -3.89
N GLN A 11 13.35 18.38 -4.43
CA GLN A 11 12.66 18.11 -5.69
C GLN A 11 13.61 18.12 -6.89
N GLN A 12 14.57 19.07 -6.95
CA GLN A 12 15.59 19.10 -8.00
C GLN A 12 16.52 17.89 -7.94
N VAL A 13 16.95 17.49 -6.75
CA VAL A 13 17.77 16.28 -6.56
C VAL A 13 17.00 15.04 -7.02
N LEU A 14 15.72 14.92 -6.69
CA LEU A 14 14.88 13.81 -7.16
C LEU A 14 14.75 13.80 -8.69
N LEU A 15 14.60 14.96 -9.34
CA LEU A 15 14.56 15.06 -10.80
C LEU A 15 15.89 14.67 -11.46
N GLN A 16 17.02 15.11 -10.90
CA GLN A 16 18.33 14.70 -11.40
C GLN A 16 18.57 13.20 -11.21
N LEU A 17 18.15 12.63 -10.08
CA LEU A 17 18.18 11.20 -9.86
C LEU A 17 17.35 10.47 -10.91
N ASP A 18 16.13 10.94 -11.22
CA ASP A 18 15.33 10.34 -12.28
C ASP A 18 16.03 10.40 -13.66
N GLN A 19 16.67 11.52 -13.98
CA GLN A 19 17.44 11.68 -15.23
C GLN A 19 18.64 10.71 -15.32
N THR A 20 19.38 10.52 -14.23
CA THR A 20 20.48 9.53 -14.18
C THR A 20 19.97 8.09 -14.27
N LEU A 21 18.75 7.83 -13.78
CA LEU A 21 18.12 6.53 -13.88
C LEU A 21 17.58 6.24 -15.30
N SER A 22 17.40 7.25 -16.17
CA SER A 22 17.01 7.03 -17.59
C SER A 22 18.10 6.39 -18.43
N THR A 23 19.35 6.68 -18.13
CA THR A 23 20.49 6.25 -18.94
C THR A 23 20.88 4.80 -18.62
N SER A 24 20.32 4.23 -17.56
CA SER A 24 20.59 2.87 -17.08
C SER A 24 19.44 1.92 -17.44
N SER A 25 19.80 0.77 -18.01
CA SER A 25 18.93 -0.25 -18.63
C SER A 25 17.65 -0.71 -17.87
N VAL A 26 16.82 -1.48 -18.61
CA VAL A 26 15.48 -2.09 -18.33
C VAL A 26 15.15 -2.50 -16.88
N HIS A 27 16.12 -2.76 -16.00
CA HIS A 27 15.88 -3.13 -14.59
C HIS A 27 15.52 -1.96 -13.65
N VAL A 28 15.49 -0.71 -14.13
CA VAL A 28 15.36 0.50 -13.29
C VAL A 28 13.91 1.03 -13.17
N LEU A 29 12.97 0.53 -13.98
CA LEU A 29 11.55 0.93 -13.97
C LEU A 29 10.86 0.92 -12.58
N PRO A 30 11.08 -0.09 -11.70
CA PRO A 30 10.47 -0.11 -10.36
C PRO A 30 11.01 0.97 -9.42
N TYR A 31 12.23 1.45 -9.65
CA TYR A 31 12.85 2.50 -8.84
C TYR A 31 12.37 3.88 -9.27
N ARG A 32 12.14 4.08 -10.58
CA ARG A 32 11.56 5.33 -11.11
C ARG A 32 10.14 5.56 -10.61
N SER A 33 9.28 4.55 -10.66
CA SER A 33 7.89 4.67 -10.17
C SER A 33 7.82 4.93 -8.66
N LYS A 34 8.73 4.35 -7.87
CA LYS A 34 8.84 4.63 -6.43
C LYS A 34 9.33 6.04 -6.14
N LEU A 35 10.31 6.52 -6.91
CA LEU A 35 10.85 7.86 -6.77
C LEU A 35 9.81 8.93 -7.14
N GLU A 36 9.06 8.70 -8.22
CA GLU A 36 7.95 9.57 -8.62
C GLU A 36 6.82 9.56 -7.57
N ARG A 37 6.47 8.40 -7.03
CA ARG A 37 5.50 8.31 -5.93
C ARG A 37 5.97 9.08 -4.69
N LEU A 38 7.24 8.94 -4.31
CA LEU A 38 7.82 9.69 -3.19
C LEU A 38 7.76 11.21 -3.45
N ARG A 39 8.03 11.64 -4.69
CA ARG A 39 7.92 13.03 -5.12
C ARG A 39 6.51 13.58 -4.94
N GLN A 40 5.50 12.80 -5.36
CA GLN A 40 4.08 13.15 -5.24
C GLN A 40 3.63 13.19 -3.78
N THR A 41 4.00 12.19 -2.98
CA THR A 41 3.67 12.16 -1.54
C THR A 41 4.31 13.33 -0.79
N LEU A 42 5.54 13.70 -1.11
CA LEU A 42 6.18 14.89 -0.55
C LEU A 42 5.43 16.17 -0.93
N HIS A 43 4.95 16.26 -2.18
CA HIS A 43 4.17 17.41 -2.63
C HIS A 43 2.82 17.51 -1.89
N GLU A 44 2.09 16.40 -1.77
CA GLU A 44 0.83 16.31 -1.02
C GLU A 44 1.02 16.63 0.47
N ALA A 45 2.10 16.16 1.08
CA ALA A 45 2.42 16.47 2.47
C ALA A 45 2.78 17.96 2.68
N VAL A 46 3.33 18.65 1.67
CA VAL A 46 3.57 20.10 1.74
C VAL A 46 2.27 20.88 1.55
N LEU A 47 1.42 20.45 0.61
CA LEU A 47 0.08 20.99 0.39
C LEU A 47 -0.75 20.99 1.67
N THR A 48 -0.84 19.82 2.31
CA THR A 48 -1.60 19.65 3.57
C THR A 48 -1.02 20.44 4.74
N ALA A 49 0.29 20.68 4.79
CA ALA A 49 0.94 21.41 5.88
C ALA A 49 0.99 22.94 5.71
N HIS A 50 1.04 23.45 4.47
CA HIS A 50 1.30 24.88 4.18
C HIS A 50 0.23 25.58 3.34
N GLY A 51 -0.78 24.87 2.84
CA GLY A 51 -1.88 25.43 2.02
C GLY A 51 -1.46 25.96 0.64
N ASP A 52 -2.44 26.47 -0.13
CA ASP A 52 -2.25 26.90 -1.54
C ASP A 52 -1.36 28.14 -1.71
N GLN A 53 -1.22 28.99 -0.69
CA GLN A 53 -0.50 30.27 -0.83
C GLN A 53 1.02 30.12 -1.02
N LYS A 54 1.62 28.98 -0.62
CA LYS A 54 3.03 28.67 -0.95
C LYS A 54 3.17 27.84 -2.23
N LEU A 55 2.05 27.42 -2.83
CA LEU A 55 2.02 26.47 -3.93
C LEU A 55 2.46 27.11 -5.25
N ASP A 56 2.18 28.39 -5.47
CA ASP A 56 2.62 29.12 -6.66
C ASP A 56 4.13 29.15 -6.84
N SER A 57 4.88 29.17 -5.74
CA SER A 57 6.35 29.08 -5.74
C SER A 57 6.87 27.63 -5.79
N LEU A 58 6.04 26.64 -5.48
CA LEU A 58 6.38 25.21 -5.48
C LEU A 58 6.05 24.52 -6.83
N HIS A 59 5.02 24.99 -7.53
CA HIS A 59 4.68 24.57 -8.90
C HIS A 59 5.76 24.94 -9.92
N VAL A 60 6.67 25.85 -9.57
CA VAL A 60 7.77 26.34 -10.43
C VAL A 60 8.63 25.21 -11.00
N LEU A 61 8.80 24.08 -10.33
CA LEU A 61 9.67 22.99 -10.81
C LEU A 61 9.02 22.09 -11.87
N LYS A 62 7.72 21.79 -11.75
CA LYS A 62 6.96 21.10 -12.83
C LYS A 62 6.62 22.07 -13.95
N ARG A 63 6.34 23.34 -13.61
CA ARG A 63 6.21 24.44 -14.56
C ARG A 63 7.51 24.63 -15.34
N ALA A 64 8.70 24.59 -14.76
CA ALA A 64 9.94 24.88 -15.52
C ALA A 64 10.12 24.02 -16.79
N GLY A 65 9.73 22.74 -16.77
CA GLY A 65 9.75 21.87 -17.95
C GLY A 65 8.56 22.06 -18.91
N VAL A 66 7.33 22.14 -18.37
CA VAL A 66 6.10 22.22 -19.18
C VAL A 66 5.78 23.66 -19.63
N SER A 67 6.04 24.65 -18.77
CA SER A 67 5.90 26.09 -19.02
C SER A 67 6.90 26.61 -20.06
N ALA A 68 8.03 25.93 -20.28
CA ALA A 68 8.97 26.24 -21.36
C ALA A 68 8.43 25.78 -22.73
N ALA A 69 7.66 24.69 -22.77
CA ALA A 69 7.12 24.12 -24.01
C ALA A 69 5.69 24.63 -24.34
N TYR A 70 4.85 24.85 -23.32
CA TYR A 70 3.44 25.24 -23.46
C TYR A 70 3.03 26.29 -22.40
N PRO A 71 3.41 27.57 -22.60
CA PRO A 71 3.20 28.63 -21.60
C PRO A 71 1.72 28.91 -21.30
N ALA A 72 0.83 28.88 -22.29
CA ALA A 72 -0.60 29.13 -22.11
C ALA A 72 -1.31 28.05 -21.26
N LEU A 73 -0.86 26.80 -21.34
CA LEU A 73 -1.42 25.69 -20.56
C LEU A 73 -0.97 25.72 -19.09
N SER A 74 0.26 26.17 -18.84
CA SER A 74 0.83 26.37 -17.49
C SER A 74 0.09 27.47 -16.69
N GLU A 75 -0.40 28.50 -17.37
CA GLU A 75 -1.19 29.58 -16.79
C GLU A 75 -2.64 29.14 -16.51
N ALA A 76 -3.26 28.39 -17.42
CA ALA A 76 -4.63 27.92 -17.29
C ALA A 76 -4.86 26.85 -16.22
N ILE A 77 -3.88 25.96 -15.95
CA ILE A 77 -3.99 24.92 -14.90
C ILE A 77 -4.19 25.51 -13.49
N ALA A 78 -3.82 26.77 -13.26
CA ALA A 78 -3.99 27.44 -11.96
C ALA A 78 -5.40 28.03 -11.73
N VAL A 79 -6.27 28.01 -12.74
CA VAL A 79 -7.58 28.67 -12.67
C VAL A 79 -8.68 27.62 -12.48
N GLU A 80 -9.33 27.61 -11.32
CA GLU A 80 -10.54 26.82 -11.07
C GLU A 80 -11.70 27.31 -11.95
N SER A 81 -11.92 26.67 -13.11
CA SER A 81 -13.06 27.00 -13.96
C SER A 81 -14.30 26.18 -13.57
N ALA A 82 -15.11 26.68 -12.64
CA ALA A 82 -16.37 26.07 -12.22
C ALA A 82 -17.48 26.05 -13.30
N GLY A 83 -17.25 26.67 -14.47
CA GLY A 83 -18.27 26.92 -15.50
C GLY A 83 -18.44 25.86 -16.60
N HIS A 84 -17.47 24.94 -16.81
CA HIS A 84 -17.44 24.08 -18.00
C HIS A 84 -17.46 22.58 -17.66
N ARG A 85 -18.62 22.07 -17.20
CA ARG A 85 -18.76 20.67 -16.71
C ARG A 85 -18.39 19.61 -17.74
N THR A 86 -18.85 19.77 -18.98
CA THR A 86 -18.56 18.86 -20.10
C THR A 86 -17.08 18.89 -20.46
N SER A 87 -16.46 20.07 -20.42
CA SER A 87 -15.02 20.23 -20.66
C SER A 87 -14.18 19.59 -19.55
N CYS A 88 -14.58 19.69 -18.28
CA CYS A 88 -13.88 19.03 -17.18
C CYS A 88 -13.98 17.49 -17.27
N ALA A 89 -15.16 16.95 -17.58
CA ALA A 89 -15.34 15.51 -17.77
C ALA A 89 -14.50 14.97 -18.94
N PHE A 90 -14.45 15.72 -20.05
CA PHE A 90 -13.63 15.39 -21.21
C PHE A 90 -12.13 15.44 -20.89
N VAL A 91 -11.65 16.48 -20.19
CA VAL A 91 -10.23 16.59 -19.80
C VAL A 91 -9.82 15.46 -18.85
N LEU A 92 -10.68 15.08 -17.90
CA LEU A 92 -10.43 13.95 -17.01
C LEU A 92 -10.41 12.62 -17.77
N ALA A 93 -11.35 12.42 -18.71
CA ALA A 93 -11.38 11.24 -19.55
C ALA A 93 -10.17 11.15 -20.49
N TYR A 94 -9.72 12.29 -21.03
CA TYR A 94 -8.51 12.40 -21.84
C TYR A 94 -7.27 12.04 -21.02
N ALA A 95 -7.09 12.64 -19.84
CA ALA A 95 -5.98 12.34 -18.94
C ALA A 95 -5.93 10.87 -18.49
N ALA A 96 -7.07 10.18 -18.48
CA ALA A 96 -7.19 8.79 -18.07
C ALA A 96 -6.83 7.76 -19.17
N THR A 97 -6.99 8.14 -20.44
CA THR A 97 -7.00 7.20 -21.57
C THR A 97 -5.82 7.36 -22.50
N VAL A 98 -5.26 8.56 -22.57
CA VAL A 98 -4.19 8.90 -23.51
C VAL A 98 -2.93 8.16 -23.13
N GLN A 99 -2.40 7.39 -24.08
CA GLN A 99 -1.11 6.71 -23.94
C GLN A 99 -0.07 7.54 -24.69
N ASP A 100 0.78 8.21 -23.93
CA ASP A 100 1.96 8.88 -24.48
C ASP A 100 3.15 7.93 -24.38
N THR A 101 3.69 7.53 -25.53
CA THR A 101 4.87 6.65 -25.60
C THR A 101 6.19 7.43 -25.51
N ARG A 102 6.13 8.77 -25.43
CA ARG A 102 7.33 9.61 -25.32
C ARG A 102 7.93 9.55 -23.91
N PRO A 103 9.26 9.68 -23.78
CA PRO A 103 9.89 9.92 -22.49
C PRO A 103 9.33 11.21 -21.86
N LEU A 104 9.05 11.21 -20.55
CA LEU A 104 8.45 12.33 -19.78
C LEU A 104 9.15 13.70 -19.90
N LEU A 105 10.32 13.77 -20.55
CA LEU A 105 11.15 14.95 -20.75
C LEU A 105 11.44 15.24 -22.23
N ALA A 106 10.89 14.47 -23.18
CA ALA A 106 11.06 14.73 -24.59
C ALA A 106 10.20 15.95 -24.99
N THR A 107 10.86 17.03 -25.38
CA THR A 107 10.23 18.28 -25.84
C THR A 107 9.86 18.24 -27.33
N THR A 108 9.99 17.09 -27.99
CA THR A 108 9.72 16.94 -29.42
C THR A 108 8.21 16.86 -29.68
N THR A 109 7.73 17.77 -30.52
CA THR A 109 6.33 17.91 -30.98
C THR A 109 5.92 16.84 -31.98
N ASP A 110 6.43 15.61 -31.85
CA ASP A 110 6.12 14.53 -32.78
C ASP A 110 4.76 13.93 -32.43
N ASP A 111 3.72 14.35 -33.16
CA ASP A 111 2.32 13.94 -32.96
C ASP A 111 2.09 12.44 -33.22
N GLN A 112 3.03 11.76 -33.88
CA GLN A 112 2.92 10.32 -34.21
C GLN A 112 3.12 9.39 -33.00
N ALA A 113 3.60 9.91 -31.86
CA ALA A 113 3.84 9.10 -30.65
C ALA A 113 2.65 9.07 -29.66
N MET A 114 1.57 9.78 -29.99
CA MET A 114 0.34 9.88 -29.20
C MET A 114 -0.76 9.02 -29.79
N SER A 115 -1.19 7.98 -29.08
CA SER A 115 -2.37 7.20 -29.45
C SER A 115 -3.48 7.39 -28.43
N TRP A 116 -4.65 7.82 -28.88
CA TRP A 116 -5.85 7.90 -28.06
C TRP A 116 -7.07 7.52 -28.89
N ASP A 117 -8.01 6.81 -28.26
CA ASP A 117 -9.27 6.41 -28.86
C ASP A 117 -10.37 7.39 -28.42
N GLU A 118 -10.81 8.22 -29.36
CA GLU A 118 -11.83 9.24 -29.13
C GLU A 118 -13.16 8.65 -28.62
N ALA A 119 -13.54 7.46 -29.10
CA ALA A 119 -14.75 6.78 -28.65
C ALA A 119 -14.66 6.33 -27.18
N GLN A 120 -13.47 5.90 -26.73
CA GLN A 120 -13.23 5.54 -25.33
C GLN A 120 -13.27 6.79 -24.43
N VAL A 121 -12.70 7.91 -24.87
CA VAL A 121 -12.75 9.19 -24.13
C VAL A 121 -14.21 9.62 -23.91
N HIS A 122 -15.03 9.61 -24.96
CA HIS A 122 -16.43 9.99 -24.86
C HIS A 122 -17.25 9.02 -23.98
N THR A 123 -16.96 7.73 -24.04
CA THR A 123 -17.62 6.72 -23.19
C THR A 123 -17.29 6.95 -21.71
N ILE A 124 -16.02 7.23 -21.39
CA ILE A 124 -15.58 7.49 -20.02
C ILE A 124 -16.11 8.84 -19.52
N ALA A 125 -16.13 9.87 -20.35
CA ALA A 125 -16.73 11.17 -20.02
C ALA A 125 -18.22 11.04 -19.72
N ALA A 126 -18.97 10.28 -20.53
CA ALA A 126 -20.39 10.01 -20.28
C ALA A 126 -20.60 9.22 -18.97
N ALA A 127 -19.73 8.24 -18.68
CA ALA A 127 -19.78 7.50 -17.41
C ALA A 127 -19.46 8.39 -16.18
N LEU A 128 -18.52 9.32 -16.30
CA LEU A 128 -18.19 10.32 -15.28
C LEU A 128 -19.37 11.26 -15.02
N GLU A 129 -20.02 11.76 -16.07
CA GLU A 129 -21.20 12.62 -15.93
C GLU A 129 -22.38 11.87 -15.31
N ALA A 130 -22.64 10.64 -15.74
CA ALA A 130 -23.67 9.79 -15.16
C ALA A 130 -23.39 9.49 -13.68
N ALA A 131 -22.14 9.22 -13.30
CA ALA A 131 -21.79 9.04 -11.89
C ALA A 131 -21.93 10.35 -11.09
N SER A 132 -21.55 11.50 -11.67
CA SER A 132 -21.66 12.81 -11.02
C SER A 132 -23.09 13.24 -10.76
N THR A 133 -24.02 12.99 -11.69
CA THR A 133 -25.45 13.31 -11.49
C THR A 133 -26.03 12.48 -10.34
N VAL A 134 -25.67 11.20 -10.28
CA VAL A 134 -26.09 10.27 -9.23
C VAL A 134 -25.51 10.64 -7.86
N CYS A 135 -24.25 11.09 -7.79
CA CYS A 135 -23.62 11.50 -6.52
C CYS A 135 -24.17 12.82 -5.96
N LYS A 136 -24.83 13.66 -6.78
CA LYS A 136 -25.43 14.95 -6.37
C LYS A 136 -26.82 14.79 -5.75
N SER A 137 -27.55 13.72 -6.07
CA SER A 137 -28.85 13.47 -5.46
C SER A 137 -28.69 12.91 -4.04
N GLU A 138 -29.22 13.63 -3.05
CA GLU A 138 -29.11 13.28 -1.62
C GLU A 138 -29.85 11.98 -1.24
N THR A 139 -30.84 11.56 -2.04
CA THR A 139 -31.68 10.38 -1.80
C THR A 139 -31.23 9.12 -2.54
N THR A 140 -30.13 9.19 -3.29
CA THR A 140 -29.69 8.09 -4.16
C THR A 140 -29.35 6.81 -3.38
N LEU A 141 -28.66 6.97 -2.25
CA LEU A 141 -28.16 5.84 -1.47
C LEU A 141 -29.24 5.16 -0.62
N SER A 142 -30.46 5.70 -0.52
CA SER A 142 -31.47 5.20 0.42
C SER A 142 -32.41 4.15 -0.18
N TYR A 143 -32.90 4.32 -1.43
CA TYR A 143 -33.92 3.42 -2.00
C TYR A 143 -33.76 3.09 -3.49
N ASN A 144 -32.78 3.67 -4.19
CA ASN A 144 -32.69 3.54 -5.65
C ASN A 144 -31.67 2.45 -6.06
N SER A 145 -32.11 1.18 -6.06
CA SER A 145 -31.27 0.05 -6.46
C SER A 145 -30.73 0.19 -7.88
N ASP A 146 -31.52 0.72 -8.82
CA ASP A 146 -31.09 0.93 -10.21
C ASP A 146 -29.96 1.97 -10.32
N ALA A 147 -30.01 3.04 -9.52
CA ALA A 147 -28.93 4.02 -9.45
C ALA A 147 -27.64 3.41 -8.85
N VAL A 148 -27.76 2.56 -7.83
CA VAL A 148 -26.63 1.84 -7.25
C VAL A 148 -26.03 0.86 -8.26
N ASP A 149 -26.85 0.14 -9.02
CA ASP A 149 -26.38 -0.79 -10.07
C ASP A 149 -25.70 -0.06 -11.23
N LYS A 150 -26.14 1.15 -11.55
CA LYS A 150 -25.45 2.04 -12.50
C LYS A 150 -24.09 2.49 -11.98
N LEU A 151 -23.99 2.84 -10.69
CA LEU A 151 -22.70 3.17 -10.06
C LEU A 151 -21.76 1.97 -10.03
N VAL A 152 -22.24 0.78 -9.66
CA VAL A 152 -21.43 -0.44 -9.63
C VAL A 152 -20.88 -0.77 -11.01
N ARG A 153 -21.67 -0.59 -12.07
CA ARG A 153 -21.22 -0.75 -13.46
C ARG A 153 -20.18 0.31 -13.84
N SER A 154 -20.38 1.57 -13.46
CA SER A 154 -19.44 2.65 -13.79
C SER A 154 -18.11 2.56 -13.02
N MET A 155 -18.11 1.92 -11.84
CA MET A 155 -16.90 1.63 -11.06
C MET A 155 -15.93 0.66 -11.74
N ALA A 156 -16.33 -0.01 -12.83
CA ALA A 156 -15.39 -0.76 -13.67
C ALA A 156 -14.27 0.14 -14.22
N ILE A 157 -14.55 1.42 -14.44
CA ILE A 157 -13.57 2.41 -14.91
C ILE A 157 -12.80 2.96 -13.70
N PRO A 158 -11.46 2.86 -13.65
CA PRO A 158 -10.67 3.27 -12.49
C PRO A 158 -10.85 4.73 -12.09
N VAL A 159 -10.96 5.64 -13.06
CA VAL A 159 -11.11 7.09 -12.79
C VAL A 159 -12.48 7.43 -12.21
N VAL A 160 -13.54 6.81 -12.72
CA VAL A 160 -14.88 6.94 -12.15
C VAL A 160 -14.91 6.37 -10.73
N SER A 161 -14.29 5.20 -10.53
CA SER A 161 -14.19 4.57 -9.21
C SER A 161 -13.44 5.44 -8.21
N MET A 162 -12.32 6.07 -8.59
CA MET A 162 -11.62 7.04 -7.75
C MET A 162 -12.47 8.26 -7.39
N GLY A 163 -13.24 8.79 -8.33
CA GLY A 163 -14.18 9.88 -8.07
C GLY A 163 -15.25 9.49 -7.06
N ILE A 164 -15.83 8.30 -7.21
CA ILE A 164 -16.81 7.74 -6.27
C ILE A 164 -16.17 7.54 -4.88
N LEU A 165 -14.95 7.00 -4.81
CA LEU A 165 -14.24 6.82 -3.53
C LEU A 165 -13.98 8.15 -2.82
N HIS A 166 -13.61 9.20 -3.55
CA HIS A 166 -13.43 10.53 -2.97
C HIS A 166 -14.76 11.12 -2.48
N TRP A 167 -15.84 10.96 -3.25
CA TRP A 167 -17.17 11.34 -2.79
C TRP A 167 -17.58 10.57 -1.53
N LEU A 168 -17.34 9.26 -1.47
CA LEU A 168 -17.59 8.45 -0.28
C LEU A 168 -16.73 8.90 0.90
N GLN A 169 -15.48 9.30 0.68
CA GLN A 169 -14.61 9.85 1.72
C GLN A 169 -15.20 11.12 2.32
N LEU A 170 -15.69 12.05 1.48
CA LEU A 170 -16.33 13.29 1.93
C LEU A 170 -17.66 13.01 2.66
N LEU A 171 -18.45 12.06 2.14
CA LEU A 171 -19.72 11.65 2.74
C LEU A 171 -19.52 11.07 4.14
N VAL A 172 -18.56 10.15 4.28
CA VAL A 172 -18.19 9.50 5.55
C VAL A 172 -17.51 10.49 6.49
N ALA A 173 -16.79 11.49 5.99
CA ALA A 173 -16.19 12.53 6.84
C ALA A 173 -17.23 13.49 7.43
N SER A 174 -18.39 13.65 6.79
CA SER A 174 -19.43 14.56 7.25
C SER A 174 -20.20 14.00 8.45
N LYS A 175 -20.27 14.80 9.54
CA LYS A 175 -21.07 14.45 10.73
C LYS A 175 -22.58 14.40 10.43
N THR A 176 -23.06 15.15 9.44
CA THR A 176 -24.48 15.19 9.08
C THR A 176 -24.98 13.87 8.52
N PHE A 177 -24.11 13.09 7.89
CA PHE A 177 -24.45 11.79 7.32
C PHE A 177 -24.89 10.79 8.39
N TYR A 178 -24.15 10.71 9.50
CA TYR A 178 -24.43 9.76 10.58
C TYR A 178 -25.68 10.10 11.40
N ASN A 179 -26.00 11.39 11.49
CA ASN A 179 -27.20 11.88 12.18
C ASN A 179 -28.43 11.94 11.24
N GLY A 180 -28.24 11.62 9.96
CA GLY A 180 -29.30 11.66 8.96
C GLY A 180 -30.32 10.52 9.09
N PRO A 181 -31.59 10.74 8.69
CA PRO A 181 -32.66 9.74 8.81
C PRO A 181 -32.43 8.50 7.92
N PHE A 182 -31.67 8.64 6.85
CA PHE A 182 -31.42 7.57 5.87
C PHE A 182 -30.12 6.78 6.09
N PHE A 183 -29.40 7.06 7.18
CA PHE A 183 -28.10 6.44 7.46
C PHE A 183 -28.16 4.90 7.45
N HIS A 184 -29.22 4.30 8.02
CA HIS A 184 -29.38 2.84 8.09
C HIS A 184 -29.50 2.17 6.72
N ALA A 185 -30.10 2.86 5.75
CA ALA A 185 -30.23 2.35 4.38
C ALA A 185 -28.97 2.65 3.56
N ALA A 186 -28.38 3.84 3.74
CA ALA A 186 -27.23 4.30 2.96
C ALA A 186 -25.91 3.62 3.35
N PHE A 187 -25.68 3.35 4.64
CA PHE A 187 -24.40 2.84 5.12
C PHE A 187 -24.05 1.43 4.58
N PRO A 188 -24.95 0.44 4.54
CA PRO A 188 -24.69 -0.84 3.89
C PRO A 188 -24.36 -0.71 2.40
N VAL A 189 -25.00 0.24 1.70
CA VAL A 189 -24.72 0.54 0.28
C VAL A 189 -23.31 1.09 0.13
N VAL A 190 -22.90 2.04 0.98
CA VAL A 190 -21.51 2.55 1.02
C VAL A 190 -20.51 1.40 1.23
N MET A 191 -20.77 0.50 2.18
CA MET A 191 -19.89 -0.65 2.43
C MET A 191 -19.88 -1.65 1.26
N SER A 192 -20.98 -1.80 0.53
CA SER A 192 -21.04 -2.59 -0.70
C SER A 192 -20.18 -1.98 -1.81
N LEU A 193 -20.31 -0.67 -2.03
CA LEU A 193 -19.51 0.07 -3.02
C LEU A 193 -18.01 -0.01 -2.70
N LEU A 194 -17.62 0.15 -1.43
CA LEU A 194 -16.22 -0.03 -1.01
C LEU A 194 -15.72 -1.45 -1.29
N ARG A 195 -16.51 -2.49 -1.01
CA ARG A 195 -16.14 -3.88 -1.34
C ARG A 195 -15.97 -4.08 -2.84
N GLN A 196 -16.84 -3.48 -3.65
CA GLN A 196 -16.72 -3.53 -5.10
C GLN A 196 -15.43 -2.84 -5.59
N ALA A 197 -15.07 -1.67 -5.03
CA ALA A 197 -13.82 -1.00 -5.35
C ALA A 197 -12.60 -1.89 -5.04
N ILE A 198 -12.61 -2.56 -3.89
CA ILE A 198 -11.54 -3.49 -3.48
C ILE A 198 -11.40 -4.64 -4.47
N ALA A 199 -12.50 -5.22 -4.92
CA ALA A 199 -12.52 -6.34 -5.86
C ALA A 199 -12.03 -5.96 -7.26
N LEU A 200 -12.30 -4.73 -7.70
CA LEU A 200 -11.95 -4.27 -9.06
C LEU A 200 -10.54 -3.69 -9.15
N HIS A 201 -10.10 -2.88 -8.17
CA HIS A 201 -8.92 -2.02 -8.33
C HIS A 201 -7.93 -2.13 -7.17
N VAL A 202 -6.82 -2.84 -7.39
CA VAL A 202 -5.73 -3.01 -6.40
C VAL A 202 -5.07 -1.67 -6.02
N GLY A 203 -4.96 -0.74 -6.97
CA GLY A 203 -4.33 0.56 -6.75
C GLY A 203 -5.09 1.48 -5.79
N GLN A 204 -6.36 1.19 -5.52
CA GLN A 204 -7.26 2.04 -4.72
C GLN A 204 -7.39 1.56 -3.27
N TRP A 205 -6.80 0.41 -2.93
CA TRP A 205 -6.82 -0.16 -1.58
C TRP A 205 -6.38 0.81 -0.48
N PRO A 206 -5.33 1.65 -0.66
CA PRO A 206 -4.95 2.62 0.36
C PRO A 206 -6.03 3.69 0.59
N THR A 207 -6.68 4.17 -0.47
CA THR A 207 -7.76 5.17 -0.38
C THR A 207 -8.99 4.57 0.31
N VAL A 208 -9.39 3.35 -0.07
CA VAL A 208 -10.47 2.62 0.61
C VAL A 208 -10.16 2.43 2.09
N PHE A 209 -8.92 2.04 2.41
CA PHE A 209 -8.49 1.89 3.78
C PHE A 209 -8.59 3.20 4.58
N GLN A 210 -8.21 4.34 4.00
CA GLN A 210 -8.38 5.65 4.64
C GLN A 210 -9.85 5.97 4.91
N VAL A 211 -10.77 5.69 3.98
CA VAL A 211 -12.22 5.86 4.20
C VAL A 211 -12.70 5.00 5.37
N LEU A 212 -12.27 3.74 5.43
CA LEU A 212 -12.62 2.83 6.52
C LEU A 212 -12.05 3.31 7.87
N VAL A 213 -10.81 3.79 7.89
CA VAL A 213 -10.17 4.37 9.08
C VAL A 213 -10.95 5.59 9.58
N THR A 214 -11.29 6.52 8.68
CA THR A 214 -12.11 7.69 9.01
C THR A 214 -13.47 7.28 9.59
N SER A 215 -14.10 6.25 9.02
CA SER A 215 -15.37 5.71 9.54
C SER A 215 -15.25 5.08 10.93
N VAL A 216 -14.13 4.46 11.28
CA VAL A 216 -13.92 3.87 12.63
C VAL A 216 -13.62 4.97 13.66
N ARG A 217 -12.88 6.01 13.26
CA ARG A 217 -12.49 7.13 14.13
C ARG A 217 -13.63 8.07 14.45
N LEU A 218 -14.56 8.29 13.52
CA LEU A 218 -15.72 9.15 13.76
C LEU A 218 -16.67 8.51 14.78
N GLN A 219 -16.98 9.28 15.82
CA GLN A 219 -17.95 8.91 16.86
C GLN A 219 -19.19 9.79 16.68
N PRO A 220 -20.23 9.32 15.97
CA PRO A 220 -21.46 10.10 15.85
C PRO A 220 -22.24 10.07 17.17
N GLU A 221 -22.99 11.14 17.47
CA GLU A 221 -23.91 11.29 18.62
C GLU A 221 -25.15 10.39 18.53
N SER A 222 -25.08 9.32 17.72
CA SER A 222 -26.14 8.35 17.52
C SER A 222 -26.18 7.35 18.68
N ASN A 223 -27.26 6.56 18.73
CA ASN A 223 -27.43 5.50 19.73
C ASN A 223 -26.19 4.56 19.76
N PRO A 224 -25.62 4.27 20.94
CA PRO A 224 -24.40 3.46 21.08
C PRO A 224 -24.48 2.08 20.40
N VAL A 225 -25.67 1.47 20.33
CA VAL A 225 -25.88 0.18 19.63
C VAL A 225 -25.67 0.33 18.14
N LYS A 226 -26.19 1.40 17.53
CA LYS A 226 -26.06 1.69 16.10
C LYS A 226 -24.61 1.99 15.74
N VAL A 227 -23.88 2.71 16.61
CA VAL A 227 -22.45 2.99 16.45
C VAL A 227 -21.62 1.69 16.50
N LEU A 228 -21.99 0.77 17.39
CA LEU A 228 -21.30 -0.52 17.48
C LEU A 228 -21.52 -1.38 16.23
N GLU A 229 -22.76 -1.43 15.71
CA GLU A 229 -23.10 -2.20 14.51
C GLU A 229 -22.39 -1.67 13.26
N THR A 230 -22.33 -0.35 13.11
CA THR A 230 -21.65 0.28 11.97
C THR A 230 -20.14 0.02 12.02
N LYS A 231 -19.52 0.17 13.20
CA LYS A 231 -18.10 -0.16 13.39
C LYS A 231 -17.82 -1.64 13.12
N LYS A 232 -18.71 -2.56 13.52
CA LYS A 232 -18.57 -4.00 13.21
C LYS A 232 -18.59 -4.25 11.70
N GLU A 233 -19.45 -3.55 10.97
CA GLU A 233 -19.52 -3.68 9.51
C GLU A 233 -18.30 -3.06 8.80
N THR A 234 -17.82 -1.91 9.26
CA THR A 234 -16.56 -1.33 8.78
C THR A 234 -15.40 -2.28 9.00
N LEU A 235 -15.32 -2.94 10.17
CA LEU A 235 -14.32 -3.97 10.45
C LEU A 235 -14.46 -5.22 9.56
N ARG A 236 -15.69 -5.64 9.21
CA ARG A 236 -15.90 -6.71 8.21
C ARG A 236 -15.31 -6.32 6.87
N CYS A 237 -15.51 -5.09 6.43
CA CYS A 237 -14.92 -4.56 5.20
C CYS A 237 -13.39 -4.51 5.28
N MET A 238 -12.82 -4.10 6.42
CA MET A 238 -11.36 -4.15 6.64
C MET A 238 -10.80 -5.58 6.58
N VAL A 239 -11.51 -6.57 7.12
CA VAL A 239 -11.08 -7.98 7.02
C VAL A 239 -11.20 -8.48 5.58
N HIS A 240 -12.23 -8.06 4.82
CA HIS A 240 -12.31 -8.38 3.39
C HIS A 240 -11.10 -7.82 2.63
N LEU A 241 -10.71 -6.58 2.92
CA LEU A 241 -9.51 -5.95 2.37
C LEU A 241 -8.23 -6.75 2.71
N MET A 242 -8.14 -7.32 3.93
CA MET A 242 -7.06 -8.24 4.29
C MET A 242 -7.10 -9.53 3.45
N THR A 243 -8.27 -10.12 3.23
CA THR A 243 -8.41 -11.34 2.40
C THR A 243 -8.01 -11.11 0.94
N CYS A 244 -8.10 -9.88 0.45
CA CYS A 244 -7.62 -9.50 -0.88
C CYS A 244 -6.10 -9.30 -0.96
N GLY A 245 -5.40 -9.19 0.19
CA GLY A 245 -3.94 -9.11 0.25
C GLY A 245 -3.37 -7.85 0.95
N TYR A 246 -4.21 -6.89 1.34
CA TYR A 246 -3.77 -5.67 2.02
C TYR A 246 -3.74 -5.84 3.55
N ILE A 247 -2.87 -6.74 4.02
CA ILE A 247 -2.90 -7.27 5.39
C ILE A 247 -2.23 -6.34 6.41
N PHE A 248 -0.97 -5.95 6.15
CA PHE A 248 -0.13 -5.28 7.16
C PHE A 248 -0.63 -3.91 7.59
N PRO A 249 -1.09 -3.00 6.71
CA PRO A 249 -1.58 -1.70 7.13
C PRO A 249 -2.84 -1.81 8.01
N VAL A 250 -3.70 -2.78 7.73
CA VAL A 250 -4.90 -3.06 8.54
C VAL A 250 -4.50 -3.58 9.92
N LEU A 251 -3.61 -4.56 10.00
CA LEU A 251 -3.13 -5.09 11.28
C LEU A 251 -2.41 -4.04 12.11
N HIS A 252 -1.55 -3.23 11.49
CA HIS A 252 -0.84 -2.16 12.19
C HIS A 252 -1.81 -1.12 12.75
N PHE A 253 -2.84 -0.75 11.98
CA PHE A 253 -3.87 0.15 12.47
C PHE A 253 -4.62 -0.42 13.68
N ILE A 254 -5.04 -1.68 13.63
CA ILE A 254 -5.68 -2.34 14.77
C ILE A 254 -4.75 -2.40 15.98
N ALA A 255 -3.46 -2.70 15.79
CA ALA A 255 -2.46 -2.69 16.84
C ALA A 255 -2.29 -1.30 17.48
N THR A 256 -2.35 -0.22 16.69
CA THR A 256 -2.25 1.16 17.21
C THR A 256 -3.53 1.66 17.88
N GLN A 257 -4.70 1.09 17.54
CA GLN A 257 -6.01 1.51 18.06
C GLN A 257 -6.61 0.52 19.07
N THR A 258 -5.84 -0.43 19.58
CA THR A 258 -6.33 -1.43 20.56
C THR A 258 -6.94 -0.78 21.79
N ASP A 259 -6.40 0.36 22.24
CA ASP A 259 -6.87 1.05 23.44
C ASP A 259 -8.18 1.80 23.23
N ASP A 260 -8.42 2.34 22.04
CA ASP A 260 -9.63 3.09 21.69
C ASP A 260 -10.82 2.17 21.34
N LEU A 261 -10.53 0.96 20.87
CA LEU A 261 -11.56 0.01 20.42
C LEU A 261 -12.15 -0.79 21.58
N ASP A 262 -13.48 -0.91 21.62
CA ASP A 262 -14.18 -1.72 22.62
C ASP A 262 -13.81 -3.21 22.53
N GLN A 263 -13.88 -3.91 23.67
CA GLN A 263 -13.62 -5.35 23.73
C GLN A 263 -14.51 -6.14 22.76
N ALA A 264 -15.76 -5.72 22.55
CA ALA A 264 -16.68 -6.36 21.61
C ALA A 264 -16.23 -6.22 20.15
N LEU A 265 -15.64 -5.07 19.78
CA LEU A 265 -15.11 -4.81 18.44
C LEU A 265 -13.82 -5.59 18.18
N LEU A 266 -12.89 -5.56 19.14
CA LEU A 266 -11.65 -6.35 19.08
C LEU A 266 -11.95 -7.85 18.95
N ARG A 267 -12.89 -8.36 19.76
CA ARG A 267 -13.35 -9.74 19.70
C ARG A 267 -13.91 -10.09 18.32
N HIS A 268 -14.80 -9.25 17.79
CA HIS A 268 -15.41 -9.43 16.48
C HIS A 268 -14.37 -9.43 15.35
N PHE A 269 -13.42 -8.49 15.39
CA PHE A 269 -12.33 -8.43 14.42
C PHE A 269 -11.47 -9.70 14.44
N ILE A 270 -11.02 -10.14 15.62
CA ILE A 270 -10.16 -11.33 15.73
C ILE A 270 -10.91 -12.60 15.32
N GLN A 271 -12.19 -12.72 15.65
CA GLN A 271 -13.03 -13.81 15.16
C GLN A 271 -13.05 -13.85 13.63
N LEU A 272 -13.28 -12.71 12.97
CA LEU A 272 -13.30 -12.64 11.51
C LEU A 272 -11.94 -12.97 10.90
N VAL A 273 -10.83 -12.50 11.48
CA VAL A 273 -9.48 -12.80 10.97
C VAL A 273 -9.18 -14.29 11.13
N LEU A 274 -9.34 -14.85 12.34
CA LEU A 274 -9.04 -16.26 12.61
C LEU A 274 -9.89 -17.23 11.78
N MET A 275 -11.12 -16.86 11.44
CA MET A 275 -11.99 -17.68 10.59
C MET A 275 -11.64 -17.60 9.09
N ARG A 276 -10.77 -16.68 8.69
CA ARG A 276 -10.38 -16.47 7.28
C ARG A 276 -8.94 -16.88 6.98
N ILE A 277 -8.11 -17.09 7.99
CA ILE A 277 -6.71 -17.49 7.82
C ILE A 277 -6.55 -19.01 7.94
N ALA A 278 -5.58 -19.53 7.18
CA ALA A 278 -5.14 -20.91 7.24
C ALA A 278 -3.61 -20.96 7.04
N PRO A 279 -2.91 -21.97 7.58
CA PRO A 279 -1.47 -22.14 7.38
C PRO A 279 -1.15 -22.46 5.90
N PRO A 280 0.07 -22.17 5.41
CA PRO A 280 1.23 -21.65 6.13
C PRO A 280 1.17 -20.13 6.38
N TYR A 281 1.64 -19.70 7.54
CA TYR A 281 1.68 -18.27 7.90
C TYR A 281 3.06 -17.67 7.58
N SER A 282 3.09 -16.38 7.23
CA SER A 282 4.37 -15.67 7.13
C SER A 282 4.86 -15.24 8.51
N LEU A 283 6.17 -15.29 8.77
CA LEU A 283 6.75 -14.85 10.04
C LEU A 283 6.36 -13.40 10.40
N ARG A 284 6.30 -12.51 9.41
CA ARG A 284 5.87 -11.12 9.62
C ARG A 284 4.41 -11.01 10.05
N PHE A 285 3.56 -11.91 9.57
CA PHE A 285 2.14 -11.95 9.95
C PHE A 285 1.98 -12.53 11.36
N THR A 286 2.67 -13.64 11.67
CA THR A 286 2.59 -14.28 12.99
C THR A 286 3.10 -13.35 14.08
N THR A 287 4.18 -12.60 13.86
CA THR A 287 4.68 -11.62 14.84
C THR A 287 3.65 -10.54 15.13
N VAL A 288 3.14 -9.85 14.09
CA VAL A 288 2.20 -8.73 14.26
C VAL A 288 0.87 -9.20 14.86
N LEU A 289 0.36 -10.36 14.42
CA LEU A 289 -0.88 -10.90 14.98
C LEU A 289 -0.68 -11.35 16.44
N SER A 290 0.46 -11.94 16.78
CA SER A 290 0.76 -12.35 18.15
C SER A 290 0.86 -11.15 19.08
N ASP A 291 1.48 -10.05 18.65
CA ASP A 291 1.55 -8.80 19.41
C ASP A 291 0.14 -8.26 19.74
N ILE A 292 -0.78 -8.31 18.77
CA ILE A 292 -2.19 -7.92 18.97
C ILE A 292 -2.89 -8.88 19.95
N LEU A 293 -2.67 -10.19 19.81
CA LEU A 293 -3.31 -11.21 20.66
C LEU A 293 -2.82 -11.18 22.13
N LEU A 294 -1.56 -10.81 22.35
CA LEU A 294 -0.94 -10.67 23.68
C LEU A 294 -1.41 -9.43 24.43
N HIS A 295 -2.01 -8.45 23.75
CA HIS A 295 -2.51 -7.24 24.37
C HIS A 295 -3.56 -7.56 25.46
N PRO A 296 -3.47 -6.97 26.68
CA PRO A 296 -4.32 -7.37 27.82
C PRO A 296 -5.82 -7.21 27.55
N LYS A 297 -6.20 -6.12 26.87
CA LYS A 297 -7.60 -5.84 26.50
C LYS A 297 -8.15 -6.88 25.50
N VAL A 298 -7.29 -7.33 24.58
CA VAL A 298 -7.62 -8.37 23.60
C VAL A 298 -7.74 -9.73 24.28
N SER A 299 -6.77 -10.08 25.13
CA SER A 299 -6.81 -11.32 25.93
C SER A 299 -8.07 -11.41 26.78
N GLN A 300 -8.48 -10.30 27.41
CA GLN A 300 -9.73 -10.23 28.15
C GLN A 300 -10.96 -10.42 27.25
N ALA A 301 -10.98 -9.78 26.07
CA ALA A 301 -12.04 -9.94 25.09
C ALA A 301 -12.18 -11.40 24.62
N LEU A 302 -11.05 -12.10 24.42
CA LEU A 302 -11.00 -13.49 23.94
C LEU A 302 -11.56 -14.51 24.95
N ARG A 303 -11.64 -14.20 26.25
CA ARG A 303 -12.23 -15.11 27.25
C ARG A 303 -13.68 -15.48 26.91
N THR A 304 -14.40 -14.51 26.35
CA THR A 304 -15.82 -14.61 25.97
C THR A 304 -16.05 -15.10 24.54
N CYS A 305 -15.01 -15.58 23.85
CA CYS A 305 -15.16 -16.11 22.48
C CYS A 305 -15.91 -17.44 22.43
N PRO A 306 -16.61 -17.72 21.31
CA PRO A 306 -17.20 -19.02 21.03
C PRO A 306 -16.12 -20.10 20.88
N VAL A 307 -16.54 -21.35 21.04
CA VAL A 307 -15.65 -22.52 21.10
C VAL A 307 -14.84 -22.69 19.81
N GLU A 308 -15.44 -22.43 18.65
CA GLU A 308 -14.80 -22.52 17.34
C GLU A 308 -13.57 -21.59 17.23
N THR A 309 -13.71 -20.33 17.66
CA THR A 309 -12.60 -19.37 17.65
C THR A 309 -11.51 -19.78 18.63
N LYS A 310 -11.87 -20.37 19.78
CA LYS A 310 -10.88 -20.89 20.73
C LYS A 310 -10.09 -22.07 20.16
N ALA A 311 -10.73 -22.93 19.36
CA ALA A 311 -10.05 -24.01 18.66
C ALA A 311 -9.05 -23.48 17.62
N LYS A 312 -9.47 -22.52 16.78
CA LYS A 312 -8.59 -21.87 15.79
C LYS A 312 -7.43 -21.10 16.43
N LEU A 313 -7.66 -20.49 17.59
CA LEU A 313 -6.60 -19.80 18.33
C LEU A 313 -5.56 -20.78 18.89
N LYS A 314 -5.98 -21.96 19.36
CA LYS A 314 -5.06 -23.04 19.76
C LYS A 314 -4.28 -23.59 18.58
N GLU A 315 -4.93 -23.78 17.44
CA GLU A 315 -4.28 -24.19 16.18
C GLU A 315 -3.21 -23.16 15.77
N PHE A 316 -3.55 -21.87 15.77
CA PHE A 316 -2.61 -20.79 15.50
C PHE A 316 -1.42 -20.80 16.49
N ALA A 317 -1.68 -20.93 17.80
CA ALA A 317 -0.62 -20.98 18.80
C ALA A 317 0.31 -22.19 18.61
N HIS A 318 -0.22 -23.36 18.26
CA HIS A 318 0.58 -24.54 17.98
C HIS A 318 1.45 -24.36 16.73
N VAL A 319 0.94 -23.71 15.68
CA VAL A 319 1.73 -23.40 14.47
C VAL A 319 2.84 -22.40 14.80
N CYS A 320 2.56 -21.36 15.59
CA CYS A 320 3.59 -20.42 16.03
C CYS A 320 4.66 -21.09 16.88
N GLN A 321 4.28 -22.00 17.80
CA GLN A 321 5.23 -22.76 18.62
C GLN A 321 6.08 -23.72 17.77
N ALA A 322 5.47 -24.44 16.81
CA ALA A 322 6.20 -25.32 15.92
C ALA A 322 7.15 -24.57 14.97
N GLU A 323 6.76 -23.38 14.49
CA GLU A 323 7.64 -22.50 13.73
C GLU A 323 8.74 -21.89 14.59
N ASP A 324 8.46 -21.52 15.84
CA ASP A 324 9.47 -21.03 16.79
C ASP A 324 10.43 -22.14 17.22
N GLU A 325 9.98 -23.39 17.33
CA GLU A 325 10.81 -24.57 17.56
C GLU A 325 11.66 -24.91 16.33
N LEU A 326 11.07 -24.91 15.13
CA LEU A 326 11.80 -25.11 13.88
C LEU A 326 12.83 -23.99 13.66
N ALA A 327 12.47 -22.74 13.96
CA ALA A 327 13.35 -21.59 13.92
C ALA A 327 14.39 -21.64 15.05
N ALA A 328 14.03 -22.12 16.24
CA ALA A 328 14.97 -22.36 17.34
C ALA A 328 15.99 -23.45 16.99
N ASP A 329 15.57 -24.50 16.29
CA ASP A 329 16.46 -25.51 15.72
C ASP A 329 17.37 -24.90 14.66
N ILE A 330 16.86 -24.07 13.73
CA ILE A 330 17.74 -23.30 12.81
C ILE A 330 18.72 -22.43 13.58
N ARG A 331 18.27 -21.81 14.68
CA ARG A 331 19.05 -20.87 15.50
C ARG A 331 20.03 -21.56 16.45
N ARG A 332 19.95 -22.88 16.64
CA ARG A 332 20.80 -23.66 17.55
C ARG A 332 21.82 -24.57 16.86
N THR A 333 21.58 -25.02 15.63
CA THR A 333 22.37 -26.15 15.10
C THR A 333 23.52 -25.78 14.17
N LEU A 334 23.53 -24.59 13.54
CA LEU A 334 24.60 -24.24 12.59
C LEU A 334 25.87 -23.74 13.31
N SER A 335 26.78 -24.68 13.59
CA SER A 335 28.12 -24.37 14.11
C SER A 335 29.01 -23.73 13.03
N GLU A 336 29.89 -22.80 13.41
CA GLU A 336 30.84 -22.16 12.48
C GLU A 336 31.72 -23.20 11.76
N THR A 337 32.03 -24.30 12.43
CA THR A 337 32.81 -25.42 11.91
C THR A 337 32.10 -26.15 10.79
N GLU A 338 30.81 -26.45 10.94
CA GLU A 338 30.00 -27.09 9.89
C GLU A 338 29.72 -26.14 8.72
N PHE A 339 29.44 -24.87 9.03
CA PHE A 339 29.25 -23.82 8.03
C PHE A 339 30.50 -23.70 7.15
N LYS A 340 31.69 -23.61 7.75
CA LYS A 340 32.96 -23.57 7.01
C LYS A 340 33.20 -24.86 6.21
N LYS A 341 32.94 -26.02 6.80
CA LYS A 341 33.17 -27.33 6.16
C LYS A 341 32.33 -27.49 4.89
N TYR A 342 31.05 -27.11 4.94
CA TYR A 342 30.16 -27.19 3.78
C TYR A 342 30.67 -26.30 2.64
N PHE A 343 30.97 -25.03 2.90
CA PHE A 343 31.41 -24.12 1.84
C PHE A 343 32.83 -24.41 1.33
N SER A 344 33.65 -25.11 2.11
CA SER A 344 35.00 -25.51 1.67
C SER A 344 34.99 -26.47 0.48
N GLN A 345 33.85 -27.11 0.16
CA GLN A 345 33.75 -28.00 -1.01
C GLN A 345 33.78 -27.26 -2.36
N TYR A 346 33.45 -25.96 -2.37
CA TYR A 346 33.45 -25.14 -3.58
C TYR A 346 34.73 -24.31 -3.76
N GLY A 347 35.62 -24.34 -2.77
CA GLY A 347 36.92 -23.65 -2.81
C GLY A 347 37.48 -23.31 -1.44
N LYS A 348 38.68 -22.73 -1.43
CA LYS A 348 39.36 -22.36 -0.20
C LYS A 348 38.67 -21.18 0.48
N VAL A 349 38.13 -21.44 1.68
CA VAL A 349 37.45 -20.45 2.52
C VAL A 349 38.45 -19.70 3.39
N VAL A 350 38.53 -18.38 3.23
CA VAL A 350 39.38 -17.47 4.00
C VAL A 350 38.78 -17.21 5.38
N SER A 351 37.49 -16.89 5.42
CA SER A 351 36.75 -16.68 6.67
C SER A 351 35.31 -17.17 6.52
N ALA A 352 34.75 -17.72 7.60
CA ALA A 352 33.36 -18.11 7.69
C ALA A 352 32.85 -17.74 9.09
N GLU A 353 31.94 -16.78 9.16
CA GLU A 353 31.42 -16.23 10.41
C GLU A 353 29.91 -16.37 10.44
N VAL A 354 29.38 -16.99 11.49
CA VAL A 354 27.94 -17.03 11.76
C VAL A 354 27.62 -15.89 12.72
N MET A 355 26.64 -15.05 12.38
CA MET A 355 26.39 -13.87 13.21
C MET A 355 25.57 -14.24 14.44
N PHE A 356 26.10 -14.01 15.64
CA PHE A 356 25.39 -14.21 16.91
C PHE A 356 24.95 -12.89 17.53
N ASN A 357 23.83 -12.91 18.26
CA ASN A 357 23.37 -11.80 19.09
C ASN A 357 24.21 -11.78 20.38
N ARG A 358 24.93 -10.68 20.64
CA ARG A 358 25.86 -10.51 21.76
C ARG A 358 25.21 -10.64 23.14
N GLU A 359 23.93 -10.35 23.29
CA GLU A 359 23.24 -10.41 24.59
C GLU A 359 22.68 -11.79 24.92
N THR A 360 22.28 -12.54 23.89
CA THR A 360 21.62 -13.84 24.06
C THR A 360 22.49 -15.02 23.65
N ASN A 361 23.65 -14.75 23.06
CA ASN A 361 24.56 -15.73 22.43
C ASN A 361 23.85 -16.64 21.41
N LYS A 362 22.77 -16.16 20.79
CA LYS A 362 21.94 -16.89 19.81
C LYS A 362 22.29 -16.48 18.38
N SER A 363 22.34 -17.43 17.45
CA SER A 363 22.57 -17.13 16.02
C SER A 363 21.44 -16.26 15.46
N ARG A 364 21.77 -15.25 14.65
CA ARG A 364 20.85 -14.34 13.98
C ARG A 364 20.23 -14.95 12.71
N GLY A 365 20.56 -16.21 12.40
CA GLY A 365 20.02 -16.91 11.23
C GLY A 365 20.62 -16.48 9.89
N PHE A 366 21.80 -15.84 9.92
CA PHE A 366 22.59 -15.54 8.73
C PHE A 366 24.09 -15.58 9.06
N GLY A 367 24.92 -15.82 8.06
CA GLY A 367 26.38 -15.88 8.17
C GLY A 367 27.05 -15.40 6.90
N PHE A 368 28.35 -15.12 7.00
CA PHE A 368 29.18 -14.62 5.91
C PHE A 368 30.30 -15.61 5.61
N VAL A 369 30.56 -15.85 4.32
CA VAL A 369 31.67 -16.68 3.86
C VAL A 369 32.50 -15.87 2.88
N ILE A 370 33.80 -15.83 3.11
CA ILE A 370 34.79 -15.20 2.25
C ILE A 370 35.62 -16.30 1.61
N PHE A 371 35.59 -16.36 0.29
CA PHE A 371 36.43 -17.26 -0.51
C PHE A 371 37.70 -16.57 -0.96
N GLU A 372 38.76 -17.34 -1.19
CA GLU A 372 40.03 -16.83 -1.72
C GLU A 372 39.92 -16.43 -3.20
N THR A 373 39.05 -17.09 -3.97
CA THR A 373 38.89 -16.89 -5.40
C THR A 373 37.45 -16.61 -5.79
N GLU A 374 37.24 -15.67 -6.72
CA GLU A 374 35.91 -15.33 -7.26
C GLU A 374 35.22 -16.52 -7.94
N HIS A 375 36.00 -17.39 -8.58
CA HIS A 375 35.50 -18.63 -9.20
C HIS A 375 34.71 -19.52 -8.22
N SER A 376 35.13 -19.58 -6.95
CA SER A 376 34.42 -20.35 -5.91
C SER A 376 33.04 -19.77 -5.61
N VAL A 377 32.88 -18.45 -5.71
CA VAL A 377 31.58 -17.78 -5.51
C VAL A 377 30.63 -18.12 -6.65
N ASP A 378 31.12 -18.14 -7.88
CA ASP A 378 30.31 -18.46 -9.05
C ASP A 378 29.87 -19.94 -9.03
N LEU A 379 30.76 -20.86 -8.64
CA LEU A 379 30.43 -22.29 -8.46
C LEU A 379 29.32 -22.50 -7.42
N VAL A 380 29.42 -21.81 -6.28
CA VAL A 380 28.40 -21.84 -5.24
C VAL A 380 27.06 -21.34 -5.80
N LEU A 381 27.03 -20.19 -6.47
CA LEU A 381 25.78 -19.61 -6.98
C LEU A 381 25.13 -20.42 -8.12
N GLN A 382 25.91 -21.19 -8.88
CA GLN A 382 25.40 -22.03 -9.97
C GLN A 382 24.71 -23.31 -9.49
N ASP A 383 24.96 -23.76 -8.27
CA ASP A 383 24.45 -25.05 -7.74
C ASP A 383 22.93 -25.05 -7.44
N GLY A 384 22.22 -23.94 -7.74
CA GLY A 384 20.75 -23.89 -7.80
C GLY A 384 20.01 -24.01 -6.45
N GLY A 385 20.69 -24.35 -5.37
CA GLY A 385 20.15 -24.36 -4.01
C GLY A 385 21.03 -25.15 -3.04
N HIS A 386 21.29 -24.59 -1.86
CA HIS A 386 22.13 -25.23 -0.85
C HIS A 386 21.29 -25.69 0.32
N VAL A 387 21.58 -26.88 0.83
CA VAL A 387 20.93 -27.45 2.00
C VAL A 387 21.98 -27.60 3.10
N LEU A 388 21.82 -26.84 4.17
CA LEU A 388 22.65 -26.92 5.38
C LEU A 388 21.79 -27.51 6.49
N ASP A 389 22.25 -28.62 7.08
CA ASP A 389 21.53 -29.31 8.17
C ASP A 389 20.05 -29.62 7.84
N GLY A 390 19.82 -30.13 6.62
CA GLY A 390 18.48 -30.48 6.13
C GLY A 390 17.58 -29.29 5.73
N LYS A 391 18.10 -28.06 5.74
CA LYS A 391 17.33 -26.84 5.45
C LYS A 391 17.91 -26.04 4.28
N SER A 392 17.04 -25.62 3.35
CA SER A 392 17.45 -24.83 2.19
C SER A 392 17.83 -23.40 2.59
N VAL A 393 19.02 -22.95 2.20
CA VAL A 393 19.52 -21.60 2.46
C VAL A 393 19.54 -20.78 1.17
N ARG A 394 19.24 -19.48 1.29
CA ARG A 394 19.33 -18.51 0.20
C ARG A 394 20.67 -17.80 0.26
N LEU A 395 21.37 -17.75 -0.86
CA LEU A 395 22.63 -17.03 -0.99
C LEU A 395 22.43 -15.66 -1.63
N LEU A 396 23.24 -14.70 -1.18
CA LEU A 396 23.34 -13.37 -1.75
C LEU A 396 24.81 -13.08 -1.99
N ARG A 397 25.16 -12.69 -3.22
CA ARG A 397 26.50 -12.20 -3.54
C ARG A 397 26.68 -10.81 -2.94
N ILE A 398 27.66 -10.67 -2.06
CA ILE A 398 28.00 -9.38 -1.46
C ILE A 398 29.25 -8.85 -2.17
N LEU A 399 29.14 -7.68 -2.79
CA LEU A 399 30.29 -6.99 -3.34
C LEU A 399 31.01 -6.29 -2.18
N SER A 400 32.33 -6.47 -2.08
CA SER A 400 33.13 -5.76 -1.08
C SER A 400 33.03 -4.25 -1.28
N GLU A 401 33.12 -3.46 -0.19
CA GLU A 401 33.08 -1.99 -0.26
C GLU A 401 34.09 -1.43 -1.27
N SER A 402 35.29 -2.02 -1.37
CA SER A 402 36.31 -1.63 -2.35
C SER A 402 35.90 -1.88 -3.81
N GLN A 403 35.12 -2.93 -4.10
CA GLN A 403 34.63 -3.23 -5.45
C GLN A 403 33.42 -2.38 -5.87
N VAL A 404 32.61 -1.93 -4.91
CA VAL A 404 31.46 -1.03 -5.19
C VAL A 404 31.96 0.35 -5.63
N TRP A 405 33.03 0.86 -5.00
CA TRP A 405 33.63 2.16 -5.36
C TRP A 405 34.59 2.08 -6.57
N GLY A 406 35.20 0.93 -6.83
CA GLY A 406 36.11 0.74 -7.97
C GLY A 406 35.42 0.72 -9.34
N ARG A 407 34.14 0.37 -9.41
CA ARG A 407 33.33 0.42 -10.65
C ARG A 407 32.73 1.80 -10.96
N LEU A 408 32.95 2.78 -10.08
CA LEU A 408 32.48 4.16 -10.20
C LEU A 408 33.61 5.16 -10.53
N LYS A 409 34.77 4.67 -11.00
CA LYS A 409 35.86 5.52 -11.50
C LYS A 409 36.12 5.30 -12.98
#